data_AF-A0A015IEK2-F1
#
_entry.id   AF-A0A015IEK2-F1
#
_cell.length_a   1.000
_cell.length_b   1.000
_cell.length_c   1.000
_cell.angle_alpha   90.00
_cell.angle_beta   90.00
_cell.angle_gamma   90.00
#
_symmetry.space_group_name_H-M   'P 1'
#
loop_
_entity.id
_entity.type
_entity.pdbx_description
1 polymer ?
#
loop_
_entity_poly.entity_id
_entity_poly.type
_entity_poly.pdbx_seq_one_letter_code
_entity_poly.pdbx_strand_id
1 'polypeptide(L)'
;MNIYYVAVGTFKLVDLKKSDSDKLISPFNKALFKQMPMFSIQEMGELFNLYQSNLDKNGVLFNLRTKIIEESCGHPASFMILLKLFYDFRPSLDMWTRVLQRNLERYMNGTHTKLKDEIKEMDDNEKEYLRELTDYQKDHWSMELGDLTNLDDIDNKLLDIGILYIMDINKVGFTSCIILRVCINATFPTSSKRLSRDKVPSDPVDLLELGLKFIDPRTITDKRAKNIHGPRERAMQASLFSIFNGLLPKPEMMCLMELKSGGNYLLDLMITDGDQNLTAYSLKCGVTSEQKFEEAFKQAWVYSDYFHMEICIVNFLPNSHDNLNIPYDTHDIVLISVEHNYECTKFAIQSQTHEYQERIVMI
;
A
#
# COMPACT_ATOMS: atom_id res chain seq x y z
N MET A 1 39.94 31.88 -5.18
CA MET A 1 39.41 30.61 -5.70
C MET A 1 38.34 30.16 -4.71
N ASN A 2 37.07 30.16 -5.10
CA ASN A 2 35.99 29.74 -4.20
C ASN A 2 35.94 28.21 -4.19
N ILE A 3 36.12 27.61 -3.02
CA ILE A 3 35.97 26.17 -2.81
C ILE A 3 34.51 25.92 -2.45
N TYR A 4 33.78 25.24 -3.34
CA TYR A 4 32.40 24.83 -3.08
C TYR A 4 32.41 23.46 -2.41
N TYR A 5 31.85 23.38 -1.20
CA TYR A 5 31.65 22.12 -0.50
C TYR A 5 30.23 21.64 -0.76
N VAL A 6 30.08 20.41 -1.25
CA VAL A 6 28.79 19.74 -1.36
C VAL A 6 28.61 18.89 -0.11
N ALA A 7 27.55 19.17 0.64
CA ALA A 7 27.13 18.36 1.78
C ALA A 7 25.70 17.87 1.54
N VAL A 8 25.42 16.64 1.96
CA VAL A 8 24.08 16.06 1.96
C VAL A 8 23.57 16.06 3.39
N GLY A 9 22.36 16.57 3.61
CA GLY A 9 21.73 16.64 4.91
C GLY A 9 20.21 16.65 4.80
N THR A 10 19.53 16.37 5.91
CA THR A 10 18.08 16.44 6.02
C THR A 10 17.71 17.78 6.66
N PHE A 11 16.85 18.54 5.99
CA PHE A 11 16.41 19.87 6.42
C PHE A 11 14.88 19.94 6.28
N LYS A 12 14.23 20.72 7.13
CA LYS A 12 12.81 21.05 6.93
C LYS A 12 12.68 21.91 5.68
N LEU A 13 11.79 21.53 4.76
CA LEU A 13 11.70 22.15 3.45
C LEU A 13 11.22 23.59 3.56
N VAL A 14 10.27 23.85 4.47
CA VAL A 14 9.73 25.19 4.74
C VAL A 14 10.79 26.12 5.33
N ASP A 15 11.66 25.63 6.21
CA ASP A 15 12.74 26.43 6.82
C ASP A 15 13.77 26.90 5.80
N LEU A 16 13.98 26.15 4.71
CA LEU A 16 14.86 26.54 3.61
C LEU A 16 14.22 27.53 2.63
N LYS A 17 12.90 27.74 2.69
CA LYS A 17 12.13 28.47 1.69
C LYS A 17 11.44 29.74 2.21
N LYS A 18 11.59 30.08 3.50
CA LYS A 18 11.15 31.39 4.01
C LYS A 18 11.82 32.51 3.20
N SER A 19 11.01 33.28 2.49
CA SER A 19 11.45 34.40 1.68
C SER A 19 11.92 35.55 2.57
N ASP A 20 13.23 35.82 2.52
CA ASP A 20 13.96 37.09 2.58
C ASP A 20 13.40 38.37 3.28
N SER A 21 12.40 38.31 4.16
CA SER A 21 12.07 39.43 5.06
C SER A 21 12.76 39.28 6.42
N ASP A 22 12.99 38.05 6.87
CA ASP A 22 13.86 37.74 8.01
C ASP A 22 14.94 36.77 7.54
N LYS A 23 16.16 37.30 7.39
CA LYS A 23 17.39 36.57 7.06
C LYS A 23 17.32 35.13 7.56
N LEU A 24 17.36 34.15 6.64
CA LEU A 24 17.65 32.76 6.98
C LEU A 24 18.73 32.73 8.07
N ILE A 25 18.37 32.24 9.26
CA ILE A 25 19.25 32.30 10.42
C ILE A 25 20.55 31.58 10.03
N SER A 26 21.71 32.19 10.26
CA SER A 26 23.00 31.54 10.03
C SER A 26 22.99 30.12 10.62
N PRO A 27 23.37 29.07 9.87
CA PRO A 27 24.26 29.09 8.70
C PRO A 27 23.58 29.04 7.32
N PHE A 28 22.25 29.05 7.23
CA PHE A 28 21.52 28.78 5.98
C PHE A 28 21.68 29.88 4.90
N ASN A 29 22.05 31.10 5.29
CA ASN A 29 22.31 32.21 4.38
C ASN A 29 23.66 32.14 3.62
N LYS A 30 24.52 31.15 3.91
CA LYS A 30 25.82 30.96 3.23
C LYS A 30 25.85 29.75 2.30
N ALA A 31 24.74 29.02 2.17
CA ALA A 31 24.66 27.80 1.39
C ALA A 31 23.54 27.89 0.35
N LEU A 32 23.79 27.32 -0.83
CA LEU A 32 22.74 27.07 -1.82
C LEU A 32 22.13 25.71 -1.52
N PHE A 33 20.83 25.68 -1.31
CA PHE A 33 20.09 24.44 -1.12
C PHE A 33 19.49 24.00 -2.43
N LYS A 34 19.76 22.76 -2.82
CA LYS A 34 19.11 22.09 -3.93
C LYS A 34 18.51 20.81 -3.39
N GLN A 35 17.21 20.64 -3.58
CA GLN A 35 16.55 19.38 -3.27
C GLN A 35 17.19 18.27 -4.11
N MET A 36 17.57 17.17 -3.46
CA MET A 36 18.15 16.03 -4.15
C MET A 36 17.08 15.38 -5.02
N PRO A 37 17.24 15.34 -6.36
CA PRO A 37 16.22 14.80 -7.24
C PRO A 37 16.07 13.29 -7.05
N MET A 38 14.89 12.77 -7.40
CA MET A 38 14.69 11.33 -7.58
C MET A 38 15.54 10.84 -8.75
N PHE A 39 16.05 9.62 -8.65
CA PHE A 39 16.68 8.96 -9.77
C PHE A 39 15.64 8.60 -10.83
N SER A 40 16.00 8.86 -12.08
CA SER A 40 15.31 8.31 -13.24
C SER A 40 15.50 6.80 -13.32
N ILE A 41 14.63 6.15 -14.11
CA ILE A 41 14.75 4.71 -14.42
C ILE A 41 16.12 4.41 -15.06
N GLN A 42 16.63 5.32 -15.91
CA GLN A 42 17.92 5.17 -16.54
C GLN A 42 19.07 5.20 -15.52
N GLU A 43 19.08 6.19 -14.63
CA GLU A 43 20.11 6.32 -13.59
C GLU A 43 20.11 5.10 -12.65
N MET A 44 18.94 4.62 -12.23
CA MET A 44 18.86 3.37 -11.45
C MET A 44 19.34 2.15 -12.25
N GLY A 45 19.07 2.10 -13.55
CA GLY A 45 19.60 1.07 -14.46
C GLY A 45 21.13 1.05 -14.48
N GLU A 46 21.76 2.22 -14.56
CA GLU A 46 23.22 2.39 -14.48
C GLU A 46 23.76 1.95 -13.12
N LEU A 47 23.06 2.27 -12.02
CA LEU A 47 23.42 1.81 -10.67
C LEU A 47 23.39 0.27 -10.56
N PHE A 48 22.42 -0.41 -11.16
CA PHE A 48 22.42 -1.87 -11.20
C PHE A 48 23.61 -2.43 -11.99
N ASN A 49 24.01 -1.78 -13.08
CA ASN A 49 25.18 -2.19 -13.85
C ASN A 49 26.45 -2.03 -13.02
N LEU A 50 26.60 -0.91 -12.30
CA LEU A 50 27.71 -0.69 -11.38
C LEU A 50 27.72 -1.70 -10.23
N TYR A 51 26.56 -2.00 -9.64
CA TYR A 51 26.43 -3.05 -8.63
C TYR A 51 26.88 -4.41 -9.19
N GLN A 52 26.48 -4.75 -10.41
CA GLN A 52 26.86 -6.01 -11.04
C GLN A 52 28.38 -6.09 -11.29
N SER A 53 28.98 -5.01 -11.78
CA SER A 53 30.41 -4.97 -12.07
C SER A 53 31.29 -5.00 -10.81
N ASN A 54 30.86 -4.36 -9.73
CA ASN A 54 31.72 -4.09 -8.57
C ASN A 54 31.42 -4.94 -7.34
N LEU A 55 30.18 -5.42 -7.16
CA LEU A 55 29.75 -6.08 -5.93
C LEU A 55 29.26 -7.50 -6.15
N ASP A 56 28.56 -7.76 -7.26
CA ASP A 56 27.92 -9.05 -7.49
C ASP A 56 27.83 -9.37 -8.97
N LYS A 57 28.72 -10.24 -9.47
CA LYS A 57 28.82 -10.56 -10.90
C LYS A 57 27.51 -11.09 -11.50
N ASN A 58 26.68 -11.75 -10.70
CA ASN A 58 25.37 -12.27 -11.14
C ASN A 58 24.32 -11.16 -11.24
N GLY A 59 24.54 -10.04 -10.55
CA GLY A 59 23.68 -8.87 -10.55
C GLY A 59 22.27 -9.17 -10.01
N VAL A 60 21.33 -8.34 -10.41
CA VAL A 60 19.89 -8.53 -10.14
C VAL A 60 19.19 -8.94 -11.44
N LEU A 61 18.29 -9.92 -11.38
CA LEU A 61 17.47 -10.32 -12.52
C LEU A 61 16.61 -9.15 -13.01
N PHE A 62 16.39 -9.04 -14.32
CA PHE A 62 15.67 -7.92 -14.94
C PHE A 62 14.31 -7.65 -14.29
N ASN A 63 13.48 -8.68 -14.11
CA ASN A 63 12.16 -8.52 -13.50
C ASN A 63 12.24 -7.98 -12.07
N LEU A 64 13.24 -8.38 -11.29
CA LEU A 64 13.47 -7.86 -9.94
C LEU A 64 14.05 -6.44 -9.95
N ARG A 65 14.89 -6.09 -10.93
CA ARG A 65 15.34 -4.69 -11.12
C ARG A 65 14.13 -3.77 -11.30
N THR A 66 13.20 -4.16 -12.17
CA THR A 66 11.95 -3.42 -12.39
C THR A 66 11.15 -3.26 -11.10
N LYS A 67 11.01 -4.33 -10.30
CA LYS A 67 10.35 -4.24 -8.99
C LYS A 67 11.03 -3.28 -8.05
N ILE A 68 12.35 -3.36 -7.90
CA ILE A 68 13.10 -2.48 -7.00
C ILE A 68 12.97 -1.02 -7.45
N ILE A 69 13.02 -0.75 -8.75
CA ILE A 69 12.81 0.59 -9.34
C ILE A 69 11.43 1.11 -8.97
N GLU A 70 10.38 0.34 -9.26
CA GLU A 70 8.99 0.72 -8.96
C GLU A 70 8.79 0.97 -7.46
N GLU A 71 9.28 0.07 -6.61
CA GLU A 71 9.14 0.15 -5.15
C GLU A 71 9.90 1.34 -4.54
N SER A 72 11.01 1.73 -5.17
CA SER A 72 11.79 2.87 -4.74
C SER A 72 11.20 4.21 -5.17
N CYS A 73 10.39 4.24 -6.23
CA CYS A 73 9.94 5.48 -6.89
C CYS A 73 11.10 6.43 -7.27
N GLY A 74 12.30 5.91 -7.48
CA GLY A 74 13.51 6.72 -7.71
C GLY A 74 14.14 7.31 -6.45
N HIS A 75 13.57 7.08 -5.26
CA HIS A 75 14.11 7.59 -4.01
C HIS A 75 15.42 6.89 -3.62
N PRO A 76 16.56 7.61 -3.52
CA PRO A 76 17.87 6.99 -3.35
C PRO A 76 17.97 6.10 -2.10
N ALA A 77 17.47 6.56 -0.95
CA ALA A 77 17.55 5.77 0.28
C ALA A 77 16.65 4.52 0.22
N SER A 78 15.45 4.65 -0.35
CA SER A 78 14.55 3.49 -0.56
C SER A 78 15.17 2.49 -1.52
N PHE A 79 15.76 2.95 -2.62
CA PHE A 79 16.47 2.12 -3.58
C PHE A 79 17.60 1.32 -2.91
N MET A 80 18.43 1.98 -2.08
CA MET A 80 19.52 1.31 -1.37
C MET A 80 19.02 0.29 -0.33
N ILE A 81 17.94 0.59 0.39
CA ILE A 81 17.30 -0.36 1.31
C ILE A 81 16.83 -1.62 0.56
N LEU A 82 16.14 -1.43 -0.57
CA LEU A 82 15.62 -2.53 -1.38
C LEU A 82 16.75 -3.34 -2.03
N LEU A 83 17.79 -2.68 -2.53
CA LEU A 83 18.97 -3.35 -3.08
C LEU A 83 19.71 -4.16 -2.01
N LYS A 84 19.80 -3.64 -0.79
CA LYS A 84 20.42 -4.35 0.34
C LYS A 84 19.58 -5.55 0.80
N LEU A 85 18.25 -5.42 0.82
CA LEU A 85 17.33 -6.54 1.05
C LEU A 85 17.52 -7.63 -0.02
N PHE A 86 17.60 -7.26 -1.29
CA PHE A 86 17.92 -8.22 -2.35
C PHE A 86 19.28 -8.89 -2.10
N TYR A 87 20.29 -8.12 -1.72
CA TYR A 87 21.64 -8.63 -1.47
C TYR A 87 21.67 -9.70 -0.37
N ASP A 88 20.98 -9.45 0.74
CA ASP A 88 21.01 -10.34 1.91
C ASP A 88 20.16 -11.61 1.71
N PHE A 89 19.02 -11.52 1.01
CA PHE A 89 18.06 -12.62 0.93
C PHE A 89 18.03 -13.37 -0.41
N ARG A 90 18.56 -12.78 -1.48
CA ARG A 90 18.53 -13.37 -2.85
C ARG A 90 17.16 -13.92 -3.27
N PRO A 91 16.05 -13.16 -3.08
CA PRO A 91 14.72 -13.67 -3.40
C PRO A 91 14.55 -13.88 -4.90
N SER A 92 13.73 -14.87 -5.26
CA SER A 92 13.10 -14.90 -6.58
C SER A 92 12.07 -13.79 -6.72
N LEU A 93 11.51 -13.61 -7.93
CA LEU A 93 10.45 -12.63 -8.16
C LEU A 93 9.23 -12.87 -7.25
N ASP A 94 8.80 -14.12 -7.11
CA ASP A 94 7.61 -14.48 -6.33
C ASP A 94 7.83 -14.39 -4.81
N MET A 95 9.09 -14.51 -4.37
CA MET A 95 9.46 -14.33 -2.97
C MET A 95 9.63 -12.86 -2.57
N TRP A 96 9.76 -11.94 -3.52
CA TRP A 96 10.11 -10.54 -3.27
C TRP A 96 9.17 -9.87 -2.26
N THR A 97 7.85 -9.96 -2.48
CA THR A 97 6.85 -9.34 -1.61
C THR A 97 6.89 -9.91 -0.19
N ARG A 98 7.14 -11.22 -0.04
CA ARG A 98 7.30 -11.88 1.27
C ARG A 98 8.54 -11.37 1.99
N VAL A 99 9.66 -11.25 1.28
CA VAL A 99 10.91 -10.73 1.85
C VAL A 99 10.75 -9.29 2.31
N LEU A 100 10.10 -8.44 1.49
CA LEU A 100 9.80 -7.06 1.87
C LEU A 100 8.94 -7.02 3.14
N GLN A 101 7.80 -7.71 3.16
CA GLN A 101 6.88 -7.69 4.30
C GLN A 101 7.54 -8.17 5.60
N ARG A 102 8.40 -9.19 5.53
CA ARG A 102 9.11 -9.75 6.70
C ARG A 102 10.23 -8.86 7.24
N ASN A 103 10.95 -8.18 6.37
CA ASN A 103 12.27 -7.63 6.72
C ASN A 103 12.38 -6.11 6.62
N LEU A 104 11.52 -5.44 5.85
CA LEU A 104 11.68 -4.03 5.49
C LEU A 104 11.92 -3.11 6.70
N GLU A 105 11.15 -3.28 7.77
CA GLU A 105 11.26 -2.43 8.98
C GLU A 105 12.68 -2.43 9.57
N ARG A 106 13.39 -3.57 9.54
CA ARG A 106 14.76 -3.71 10.06
C ARG A 106 15.78 -2.91 9.26
N TYR A 107 15.53 -2.70 7.97
CA TYR A 107 16.44 -1.98 7.06
C TYR A 107 16.15 -0.48 7.00
N MET A 108 15.01 -0.03 7.54
CA MET A 108 14.65 1.39 7.58
C MET A 108 15.33 2.17 8.72
N ASN A 109 16.26 1.56 9.46
CA ASN A 109 17.13 2.22 10.46
C ASN A 109 16.43 3.24 11.39
N GLY A 110 15.26 2.89 11.92
CA GLY A 110 14.47 3.77 12.80
C GLY A 110 13.59 4.82 12.10
N THR A 111 13.76 5.07 10.79
CA THR A 111 12.90 5.97 10.01
C THR A 111 11.43 5.54 10.06
N HIS A 112 11.17 4.23 9.96
CA HIS A 112 9.80 3.71 10.05
C HIS A 112 9.18 3.98 11.43
N THR A 113 9.97 3.91 12.51
CA THR A 113 9.52 4.19 13.88
C THR A 113 9.19 5.66 14.04
N LYS A 114 10.11 6.53 13.59
CA LYS A 114 9.90 7.98 13.63
C LYS A 114 8.64 8.39 12.87
N LEU A 115 8.46 7.91 11.65
CA LEU A 115 7.25 8.19 10.86
C LEU A 115 5.98 7.68 11.54
N LYS A 116 6.00 6.46 12.08
CA LYS A 116 4.86 5.92 12.85
C LYS A 116 4.54 6.79 14.05
N ASP A 117 5.52 7.30 14.76
CA ASP A 117 5.31 8.14 15.93
C ASP A 117 4.79 9.53 15.54
N GLU A 118 5.33 10.16 14.50
CA GLU A 118 4.79 11.42 13.94
C GLU A 118 3.32 11.26 13.49
N ILE A 119 2.98 10.13 12.85
CA ILE A 119 1.61 9.83 12.43
C ILE A 119 0.70 9.55 13.63
N LYS A 120 1.19 8.96 14.73
CA LYS A 120 0.37 8.75 15.93
C LYS A 120 -0.02 10.07 16.59
N GLU A 121 0.89 11.03 16.60
CA GLU A 121 0.67 12.37 17.15
C GLU A 121 -0.19 13.26 16.25
N MET A 122 -0.49 12.84 15.00
CA MET A 122 -1.43 13.53 14.14
C MET A 122 -2.85 13.50 14.72
N ASP A 123 -3.59 14.58 14.52
CA ASP A 123 -5.01 14.62 14.86
C ASP A 123 -5.85 13.74 13.91
N ASP A 124 -7.14 13.60 14.22
CA ASP A 124 -8.03 12.72 13.44
C ASP A 124 -8.23 13.21 12.00
N ASN A 125 -8.21 14.53 11.76
CA ASN A 125 -8.36 15.12 10.42
C ASN A 125 -7.10 14.89 9.59
N GLU A 126 -5.91 15.07 10.18
CA GLU A 126 -4.63 14.78 9.54
C GLU A 126 -4.49 13.30 9.19
N LYS A 127 -4.85 12.40 10.11
CA LYS A 127 -4.86 10.95 9.86
C LYS A 127 -5.84 10.58 8.76
N GLU A 128 -7.02 11.19 8.76
CA GLU A 128 -8.00 10.96 7.72
C GLU A 128 -7.51 11.41 6.35
N TYR A 129 -6.98 12.62 6.26
CA TYR A 129 -6.40 13.12 5.01
C TYR A 129 -5.28 12.21 4.50
N LEU A 130 -4.39 11.74 5.39
CA LEU A 130 -3.34 10.79 5.02
C LEU A 130 -3.91 9.44 4.54
N ARG A 131 -5.04 8.96 5.11
CA ARG A 131 -5.74 7.77 4.58
C ARG A 131 -6.31 8.02 3.20
N GLU A 132 -6.94 9.18 2.95
CA GLU A 132 -7.42 9.52 1.60
C GLU A 132 -6.29 9.52 0.58
N LEU A 133 -5.11 10.02 0.96
CA LEU A 133 -3.95 9.99 0.07
C LEU A 133 -3.51 8.57 -0.30
N THR A 134 -3.74 7.57 0.55
CA THR A 134 -3.42 6.17 0.22
C THR A 134 -4.23 5.61 -0.94
N ASP A 135 -5.36 6.24 -1.32
CA ASP A 135 -6.15 5.87 -2.50
C ASP A 135 -5.37 6.10 -3.81
N TYR A 136 -4.47 7.09 -3.84
CA TYR A 136 -3.59 7.35 -4.99
C TYR A 136 -2.45 6.32 -5.12
N GLN A 137 -2.20 5.52 -4.09
CA GLN A 137 -1.15 4.49 -4.05
C GLN A 137 0.19 4.97 -4.66
N LYS A 138 0.87 4.15 -5.46
CA LYS A 138 2.18 4.42 -6.09
C LYS A 138 2.13 5.52 -7.17
N ASP A 139 0.99 6.18 -7.34
CA ASP A 139 0.78 7.24 -8.33
C ASP A 139 1.18 8.61 -7.75
N HIS A 140 1.08 9.61 -8.61
CA HIS A 140 1.24 11.02 -8.28
C HIS A 140 -0.07 11.77 -8.53
N TRP A 141 -0.29 12.85 -7.80
CA TRP A 141 -1.42 13.74 -8.01
C TRP A 141 -0.96 15.18 -8.21
N SER A 142 -1.86 15.98 -8.77
CA SER A 142 -1.60 17.40 -8.98
C SER A 142 -1.81 18.19 -7.71
N MET A 143 -0.88 19.11 -7.43
CA MET A 143 -0.93 20.06 -6.32
C MET A 143 -0.40 21.40 -6.81
N GLU A 144 -0.96 22.50 -6.30
CA GLU A 144 -0.51 23.85 -6.64
C GLU A 144 0.80 24.17 -5.87
N LEU A 145 1.94 23.95 -6.51
CA LEU A 145 3.27 24.11 -5.89
C LEU A 145 3.97 25.42 -6.30
N GLY A 146 3.28 26.28 -7.05
CA GLY A 146 3.83 27.54 -7.56
C GLY A 146 4.23 28.52 -6.45
N ASP A 147 3.54 28.48 -5.32
CA ASP A 147 3.90 29.16 -4.08
C ASP A 147 3.67 28.24 -2.88
N LEU A 148 4.76 27.62 -2.41
CA LEU A 148 4.71 26.65 -1.32
C LEU A 148 4.34 27.28 0.04
N THR A 149 4.34 28.61 0.15
CA THR A 149 3.86 29.29 1.36
C THR A 149 2.34 29.26 1.49
N ASN A 150 1.62 28.96 0.41
CA ASN A 150 0.16 28.83 0.39
C ASN A 150 -0.31 27.37 0.47
N LEU A 151 0.59 26.41 0.65
CA LEU A 151 0.21 25.03 0.87
C LEU A 151 -0.55 24.89 2.19
N ASP A 152 -1.55 24.01 2.20
CA ASP A 152 -2.24 23.62 3.42
C ASP A 152 -1.25 23.11 4.47
N ASP A 153 -1.51 23.41 5.74
CA ASP A 153 -0.61 23.07 6.86
C ASP A 153 -0.31 21.56 6.92
N ILE A 154 -1.31 20.73 6.58
CA ILE A 154 -1.17 19.27 6.56
C ILE A 154 -0.20 18.85 5.44
N ASP A 155 -0.33 19.39 4.23
CA ASP A 155 0.57 19.08 3.11
C ASP A 155 2.01 19.52 3.42
N ASN A 156 2.17 20.71 4.00
CA ASN A 156 3.47 21.20 4.47
C ASN A 156 4.10 20.25 5.49
N LYS A 157 3.32 19.81 6.49
CA LYS A 157 3.78 18.83 7.48
C LYS A 157 4.20 17.51 6.84
N LEU A 158 3.40 16.98 5.92
CA LEU A 158 3.68 15.71 5.22
C LEU A 158 4.94 15.77 4.33
N LEU A 159 5.19 16.92 3.68
CA LEU A 159 6.43 17.20 2.95
C LEU A 159 7.64 17.30 3.90
N ASP A 160 7.50 18.01 5.02
CA ASP A 160 8.58 18.23 5.99
C ASP A 160 9.04 16.94 6.68
N ILE A 161 8.12 16.03 6.99
CA ILE A 161 8.47 14.72 7.56
C ILE A 161 8.95 13.70 6.51
N GLY A 162 8.85 14.04 5.22
CA GLY A 162 9.30 13.20 4.10
C GLY A 162 8.34 12.07 3.74
N ILE A 163 7.05 12.18 4.09
CA ILE A 163 6.01 11.27 3.58
C ILE A 163 5.74 11.55 2.11
N LEU A 164 5.60 12.84 1.78
CA LEU A 164 5.37 13.32 0.43
C LEU A 164 6.65 13.88 -0.20
N TYR A 165 6.69 13.85 -1.53
CA TYR A 165 7.78 14.41 -2.30
C TYR A 165 7.27 15.13 -3.56
N ILE A 166 7.86 16.29 -3.84
CA ILE A 166 7.59 17.08 -5.05
C ILE A 166 8.33 16.45 -6.22
N MET A 167 7.59 15.75 -7.09
CA MET A 167 8.17 15.02 -8.22
C MET A 167 8.39 15.91 -9.45
N ASP A 168 7.54 16.92 -9.63
CA ASP A 168 7.59 17.88 -10.75
C ASP A 168 6.87 19.19 -10.38
N ILE A 169 6.83 20.17 -11.30
CA ILE A 169 6.33 21.55 -11.12
C ILE A 169 4.97 21.62 -10.42
N ASN A 170 4.07 20.66 -10.62
CA ASN A 170 2.77 20.58 -9.94
C ASN A 170 2.39 19.11 -9.66
N LYS A 171 3.36 18.27 -9.33
CA LYS A 171 3.11 16.85 -9.04
C LYS A 171 3.72 16.44 -7.72
N VAL A 172 2.90 15.82 -6.88
CA VAL A 172 3.29 15.26 -5.59
C VAL A 172 2.94 13.78 -5.58
N GLY A 173 3.76 12.99 -4.93
CA GLY A 173 3.47 11.59 -4.62
C GLY A 173 4.08 11.20 -3.29
N PHE A 174 3.82 9.97 -2.86
CA PHE A 174 4.58 9.40 -1.75
C PHE A 174 6.06 9.32 -2.12
N THR A 175 6.94 9.60 -1.16
CA THR A 175 8.39 9.53 -1.35
C THR A 175 8.84 8.19 -1.91
N SER A 176 8.18 7.09 -1.53
CA SER A 176 8.34 5.78 -2.16
C SER A 176 7.24 4.81 -1.70
N CYS A 177 7.14 3.67 -2.36
CA CYS A 177 6.19 2.62 -1.98
C CYS A 177 6.46 2.04 -0.58
N ILE A 178 7.72 2.07 -0.12
CA ILE A 178 8.04 1.64 1.25
C ILE A 178 7.50 2.62 2.30
N ILE A 179 7.47 3.92 1.98
CA ILE A 179 6.93 4.96 2.86
C ILE A 179 5.40 4.89 2.88
N LEU A 180 4.77 4.69 1.71
CA LEU A 180 3.33 4.41 1.62
C LEU A 180 2.91 3.25 2.54
N ARG A 181 3.64 2.13 2.53
CA ARG A 181 3.36 1.00 3.43
C ARG A 181 3.49 1.36 4.91
N VAL A 182 4.45 2.21 5.28
CA VAL A 182 4.56 2.71 6.66
C VAL A 182 3.33 3.55 7.01
N CYS A 183 2.86 4.40 6.10
CA CYS A 183 1.67 5.22 6.31
C CYS A 183 0.43 4.36 6.49
N ILE A 184 0.19 3.38 5.61
CA ILE A 184 -0.95 2.44 5.72
C ILE A 184 -0.95 1.75 7.09
N ASN A 185 0.19 1.17 7.49
CA ASN A 185 0.30 0.49 8.78
C ASN A 185 0.14 1.42 10.00
N ALA A 186 0.34 2.72 9.84
CA ALA A 186 0.26 3.71 10.91
C ALA A 186 -1.12 4.36 11.01
N THR A 187 -1.83 4.52 9.90
CA THR A 187 -3.12 5.21 9.84
C THR A 187 -4.30 4.27 9.96
N PHE A 188 -4.23 3.05 9.45
CA PHE A 188 -5.33 2.09 9.52
C PHE A 188 -5.31 1.32 10.86
N PRO A 189 -6.46 1.14 11.52
CA PRO A 189 -6.53 0.38 12.76
C PRO A 189 -5.98 -1.03 12.61
N THR A 190 -5.20 -1.47 13.59
CA THR A 190 -4.67 -2.83 13.67
C THR A 190 -5.10 -3.44 14.99
N SER A 191 -5.40 -4.76 14.99
CA SER A 191 -5.64 -5.46 16.25
C SER A 191 -4.36 -5.50 17.08
N SER A 192 -4.47 -5.16 18.37
CA SER A 192 -3.38 -5.29 19.33
C SER A 192 -3.13 -6.73 19.76
N LYS A 193 -4.09 -7.63 19.53
CA LYS A 193 -4.05 -9.02 19.97
C LYS A 193 -3.91 -9.96 18.78
N ARG A 194 -2.74 -10.58 18.68
CA ARG A 194 -2.49 -11.67 17.73
C ARG A 194 -3.23 -12.94 18.13
N LEU A 195 -3.65 -13.68 17.13
CA LEU A 195 -4.21 -15.02 17.27
C LEU A 195 -3.09 -16.05 17.39
N SER A 196 -3.40 -17.16 18.05
CA SER A 196 -2.59 -18.37 17.95
C SER A 196 -2.89 -19.08 16.62
N ARG A 197 -1.94 -19.86 16.09
CA ARG A 197 -2.04 -20.47 14.75
C ARG A 197 -3.28 -21.33 14.58
N ASP A 198 -3.69 -22.05 15.62
CA ASP A 198 -4.88 -22.90 15.70
C ASP A 198 -6.21 -22.13 15.64
N LYS A 199 -6.18 -20.82 15.87
CA LYS A 199 -7.36 -19.94 15.82
C LYS A 199 -7.50 -19.18 14.51
N VAL A 200 -6.55 -19.32 13.60
CA VAL A 200 -6.65 -18.70 12.27
C VAL A 200 -7.46 -19.63 11.38
N PRO A 201 -8.64 -19.22 10.90
CA PRO A 201 -9.44 -20.06 10.01
C PRO A 201 -8.69 -20.39 8.73
N SER A 202 -8.88 -21.61 8.24
CA SER A 202 -8.37 -22.05 6.92
C SER A 202 -9.35 -21.72 5.79
N ASP A 203 -10.63 -21.60 6.12
CA ASP A 203 -11.68 -21.30 5.16
C ASP A 203 -11.65 -19.81 4.75
N PRO A 204 -11.67 -19.47 3.45
CA PRO A 204 -11.63 -18.09 2.98
C PRO A 204 -12.80 -17.22 3.47
N VAL A 205 -13.99 -17.78 3.67
CA VAL A 205 -15.16 -17.04 4.15
C VAL A 205 -15.05 -16.79 5.66
N ASP A 206 -14.65 -17.80 6.45
CA ASP A 206 -14.37 -17.65 7.88
C ASP A 206 -13.29 -16.59 8.15
N LEU A 207 -12.25 -16.58 7.33
CA LEU A 207 -11.13 -15.66 7.45
C LEU A 207 -11.55 -14.23 7.06
N LEU A 208 -12.37 -14.07 6.02
CA LEU A 208 -12.96 -12.78 5.66
C LEU A 208 -13.89 -12.27 6.77
N GLU A 209 -14.76 -13.12 7.30
CA GLU A 209 -15.64 -12.82 8.43
C GLU A 209 -14.83 -12.30 9.63
N LEU A 210 -13.74 -13.00 9.97
CA LEU A 210 -12.83 -12.58 11.03
C LEU A 210 -12.25 -11.19 10.75
N GLY A 211 -11.84 -10.89 9.51
CA GLY A 211 -11.33 -9.57 9.13
C GLY A 211 -12.39 -8.47 9.28
N LEU A 212 -13.60 -8.72 8.79
CA LEU A 212 -14.71 -7.75 8.80
C LEU A 212 -15.15 -7.38 10.23
N LYS A 213 -15.01 -8.29 11.21
CA LYS A 213 -15.29 -7.99 12.64
C LYS A 213 -14.43 -6.87 13.24
N PHE A 214 -13.31 -6.53 12.62
CA PHE A 214 -12.38 -5.50 13.13
C PHE A 214 -12.32 -4.26 12.24
N ILE A 215 -13.18 -4.16 11.23
CA ILE A 215 -13.27 -2.95 10.40
C ILE A 215 -13.71 -1.77 11.24
N ASP A 216 -13.09 -0.61 11.01
CA ASP A 216 -13.59 0.67 11.51
C ASP A 216 -14.37 1.34 10.36
N PRO A 217 -15.70 1.46 10.45
CA PRO A 217 -16.48 2.03 9.35
C PRO A 217 -16.04 3.44 8.97
N ARG A 218 -15.54 4.22 9.93
CA ARG A 218 -15.07 5.60 9.72
C ARG A 218 -13.88 5.68 8.76
N THR A 219 -13.12 4.59 8.58
CA THR A 219 -11.94 4.57 7.70
C THR A 219 -12.24 4.13 6.28
N ILE A 220 -13.40 3.50 6.04
CA ILE A 220 -13.75 2.91 4.72
C ILE A 220 -14.89 3.61 4.00
N THR A 221 -15.70 4.42 4.69
CA THR A 221 -16.83 5.17 4.10
C THR A 221 -16.36 6.40 3.31
N ASP A 222 -17.01 6.70 2.19
CA ASP A 222 -16.77 7.90 1.38
C ASP A 222 -17.56 9.12 1.90
N LYS A 223 -16.85 10.17 2.35
CA LYS A 223 -17.46 11.41 2.84
C LYS A 223 -18.00 12.32 1.72
N ARG A 224 -17.43 12.26 0.51
CA ARG A 224 -17.77 13.17 -0.60
C ARG A 224 -19.13 12.85 -1.23
N ALA A 225 -19.65 11.65 -0.98
CA ALA A 225 -20.91 11.20 -1.54
C ALA A 225 -21.75 10.44 -0.51
N LYS A 226 -22.00 10.99 0.69
CA LYS A 226 -22.98 10.49 1.71
C LYS A 226 -23.43 9.03 1.42
N ASN A 227 -22.53 8.06 1.61
CA ASN A 227 -22.60 6.61 1.35
C ASN A 227 -23.55 6.07 0.24
N ILE A 228 -23.74 6.76 -0.90
CA ILE A 228 -24.52 6.20 -2.03
C ILE A 228 -23.73 5.10 -2.76
N HIS A 229 -22.38 5.13 -2.69
CA HIS A 229 -21.51 4.26 -3.48
C HIS A 229 -20.82 3.13 -2.69
N GLY A 230 -21.06 3.01 -1.38
CA GLY A 230 -20.47 1.97 -0.52
C GLY A 230 -19.02 2.25 -0.10
N PRO A 231 -18.28 1.24 0.40
CA PRO A 231 -16.90 1.41 0.83
C PRO A 231 -15.98 1.69 -0.37
N ARG A 232 -14.90 2.47 -0.14
CA ARG A 232 -13.84 2.64 -1.14
C ARG A 232 -13.00 1.37 -1.23
N GLU A 233 -12.83 0.81 -2.42
CA GLU A 233 -12.10 -0.45 -2.65
C GLU A 233 -10.68 -0.41 -2.06
N ARG A 234 -9.95 0.69 -2.26
CA ARG A 234 -8.59 0.88 -1.72
C ARG A 234 -8.56 1.03 -0.20
N ALA A 235 -9.49 1.78 0.38
CA ALA A 235 -9.60 1.88 1.83
C ALA A 235 -9.97 0.54 2.47
N MET A 236 -10.84 -0.25 1.84
CA MET A 236 -11.19 -1.60 2.27
C MET A 236 -9.98 -2.53 2.20
N GLN A 237 -9.24 -2.52 1.08
CA GLN A 237 -7.99 -3.26 0.91
C GLN A 237 -6.98 -2.93 2.02
N ALA A 238 -6.69 -1.65 2.23
CA ALA A 238 -5.74 -1.20 3.25
C ALA A 238 -6.18 -1.54 4.68
N SER A 239 -7.49 -1.45 4.96
CA SER A 239 -8.07 -1.81 6.26
C SER A 239 -7.93 -3.31 6.52
N LEU A 240 -8.36 -4.16 5.60
CA LEU A 240 -8.24 -5.61 5.72
C LEU A 240 -6.78 -6.07 5.81
N PHE A 241 -5.88 -5.49 5.00
CA PHE A 241 -4.44 -5.73 5.09
C PHE A 241 -3.89 -5.44 6.50
N SER A 242 -4.28 -4.29 7.07
CA SER A 242 -3.82 -3.85 8.39
C SER A 242 -4.38 -4.74 9.50
N ILE A 243 -5.67 -5.07 9.43
CA ILE A 243 -6.36 -5.99 10.35
C ILE A 243 -5.70 -7.37 10.33
N PHE A 244 -5.55 -7.98 9.15
CA PHE A 244 -4.93 -9.30 9.03
C PHE A 244 -3.49 -9.29 9.51
N ASN A 245 -2.68 -8.28 9.17
CA ASN A 245 -1.31 -8.19 9.68
C ASN A 245 -1.22 -7.94 11.20
N GLY A 246 -2.28 -7.40 11.82
CA GLY A 246 -2.40 -7.27 13.28
C GLY A 246 -2.86 -8.57 13.96
N LEU A 247 -3.75 -9.33 13.32
CA LEU A 247 -4.32 -10.57 13.86
C LEU A 247 -3.44 -11.80 13.65
N LEU A 248 -2.81 -11.94 12.48
CA LEU A 248 -2.10 -13.16 12.09
C LEU A 248 -0.85 -13.40 12.96
N PRO A 249 -0.55 -14.67 13.31
CA PRO A 249 0.66 -15.02 14.05
C PRO A 249 1.90 -14.73 13.19
N LYS A 250 2.80 -13.90 13.73
CA LYS A 250 4.08 -13.55 13.09
C LYS A 250 5.22 -14.29 13.79
N PRO A 251 6.28 -14.72 13.07
CA PRO A 251 6.56 -14.44 11.64
C PRO A 251 5.95 -15.43 10.64
N GLU A 252 5.24 -16.46 11.11
CA GLU A 252 4.78 -17.60 10.33
C GLU A 252 3.80 -17.15 9.24
N MET A 253 2.77 -16.41 9.62
CA MET A 253 1.73 -15.93 8.71
C MET A 253 1.81 -14.43 8.48
N MET A 254 1.39 -14.01 7.29
CA MET A 254 1.25 -12.60 6.94
C MET A 254 0.20 -12.38 5.87
N CYS A 255 -0.30 -11.14 5.83
CA CYS A 255 -1.06 -10.65 4.70
C CYS A 255 -0.14 -9.80 3.82
N LEU A 256 -0.11 -10.13 2.54
CA LEU A 256 0.57 -9.42 1.47
C LEU A 256 -0.48 -8.59 0.71
N MET A 257 -0.06 -7.45 0.16
CA MET A 257 -0.94 -6.51 -0.54
C MET A 257 -0.30 -6.09 -1.87
N GLU A 258 -1.14 -5.83 -2.88
CA GLU A 258 -0.73 -5.41 -4.23
C GLU A 258 0.27 -6.37 -4.90
N LEU A 259 -0.05 -7.67 -4.92
CA LEU A 259 0.82 -8.64 -5.58
C LEU A 259 0.62 -8.57 -7.09
N LYS A 260 1.66 -8.17 -7.81
CA LYS A 260 1.62 -8.23 -9.28
C LYS A 260 1.62 -9.70 -9.73
N SER A 261 0.61 -10.12 -10.47
CA SER A 261 0.77 -11.21 -11.44
C SER A 261 1.34 -10.61 -12.73
N GLY A 262 1.88 -11.42 -13.63
CA GLY A 262 2.51 -10.93 -14.88
C GLY A 262 1.70 -9.81 -15.59
N GLY A 263 2.40 -8.78 -16.08
CA GLY A 263 1.76 -7.61 -16.72
C GLY A 263 1.28 -6.53 -15.73
N ASN A 264 0.07 -5.99 -15.97
CA ASN A 264 -0.50 -4.86 -15.22
C ASN A 264 -1.50 -5.29 -14.12
N TYR A 265 -1.67 -6.59 -13.88
CA TYR A 265 -2.68 -7.08 -12.94
C TYR A 265 -2.15 -7.14 -11.51
N LEU A 266 -2.92 -6.59 -10.56
CA LEU A 266 -2.57 -6.51 -9.13
C LEU A 266 -3.60 -7.26 -8.28
N LEU A 267 -3.22 -8.39 -7.70
CA LEU A 267 -4.04 -9.09 -6.70
C LEU A 267 -4.06 -8.25 -5.42
N ASP A 268 -5.24 -8.04 -4.86
CA ASP A 268 -5.42 -7.07 -3.78
C ASP A 268 -4.81 -7.56 -2.48
N LEU A 269 -5.14 -8.79 -2.05
CA LEU A 269 -4.64 -9.38 -0.80
C LEU A 269 -4.28 -10.86 -0.98
N MET A 270 -3.22 -11.30 -0.32
CA MET A 270 -2.88 -12.72 -0.18
C MET A 270 -2.40 -13.02 1.23
N ILE A 271 -2.98 -14.04 1.86
CA ILE A 271 -2.54 -14.55 3.15
C ILE A 271 -1.66 -15.77 2.91
N THR A 272 -0.54 -15.81 3.62
CA THR A 272 0.46 -16.87 3.50
C THR A 272 0.76 -17.49 4.85
N ASP A 273 1.19 -18.75 4.84
CA ASP A 273 1.77 -19.44 5.99
C ASP A 273 3.14 -20.00 5.61
N GLY A 274 4.20 -19.45 6.20
CA GLY A 274 5.57 -19.73 5.79
C GLY A 274 5.76 -19.38 4.31
N ASP A 275 6.01 -20.39 3.50
CA ASP A 275 6.20 -20.26 2.05
C ASP A 275 4.97 -20.73 1.24
N GLN A 276 3.90 -21.16 1.90
CA GLN A 276 2.66 -21.60 1.27
C GLN A 276 1.70 -20.42 1.06
N ASN A 277 0.96 -20.44 -0.05
CA ASN A 277 -0.18 -19.55 -0.27
C ASN A 277 -1.41 -20.18 0.43
N LEU A 278 -2.13 -19.41 1.26
CA LEU A 278 -3.31 -19.92 1.98
C LEU A 278 -4.61 -19.42 1.35
N THR A 279 -4.74 -18.10 1.17
CA THR A 279 -5.97 -17.48 0.67
C THR A 279 -5.62 -16.23 -0.13
N ALA A 280 -6.33 -15.99 -1.23
CA ALA A 280 -6.14 -14.83 -2.08
C ALA A 280 -7.49 -14.13 -2.33
N TYR A 281 -7.54 -12.82 -2.09
CA TYR A 281 -8.73 -12.00 -2.32
C TYR A 281 -8.50 -10.98 -3.42
N SER A 282 -9.41 -10.95 -4.39
CA SER A 282 -9.59 -9.88 -5.37
C SER A 282 -10.82 -9.07 -4.95
N LEU A 283 -10.61 -7.84 -4.50
CA LEU A 283 -11.67 -7.02 -3.94
C LEU A 283 -12.37 -6.23 -5.04
N LYS A 284 -13.69 -6.08 -4.90
CA LYS A 284 -14.55 -5.30 -5.78
C LYS A 284 -15.57 -4.54 -4.95
N CYS A 285 -15.90 -3.31 -5.34
CA CYS A 285 -16.97 -2.53 -4.71
C CYS A 285 -18.03 -2.12 -5.75
N GLY A 286 -19.29 -2.44 -5.48
CA GLY A 286 -20.43 -2.03 -6.31
C GLY A 286 -20.44 -2.63 -7.71
N VAL A 287 -19.86 -3.81 -7.90
CA VAL A 287 -19.91 -4.50 -9.20
C VAL A 287 -21.26 -5.20 -9.35
N THR A 288 -22.10 -4.69 -10.25
CA THR A 288 -23.45 -5.20 -10.49
C THR A 288 -23.73 -5.58 -11.95
N SER A 289 -22.88 -5.15 -12.89
CA SER A 289 -23.06 -5.47 -14.31
C SER A 289 -22.27 -6.72 -14.72
N GLU A 290 -22.86 -7.52 -15.61
CA GLU A 290 -22.26 -8.74 -16.17
C GLU A 290 -20.87 -8.46 -16.78
N GLN A 291 -20.73 -7.41 -17.58
CA GLN A 291 -19.45 -7.02 -18.18
C GLN A 291 -18.35 -6.79 -17.12
N LYS A 292 -18.67 -6.11 -16.01
CA LYS A 292 -17.70 -5.85 -14.94
C LYS A 292 -17.35 -7.13 -14.19
N PHE A 293 -18.30 -8.06 -14.04
CA PHE A 293 -18.00 -9.39 -13.53
C PHE A 293 -17.08 -10.16 -14.48
N GLU A 294 -17.36 -10.19 -15.78
CA GLU A 294 -16.47 -10.85 -16.75
C GLU A 294 -15.03 -10.32 -16.68
N GLU A 295 -14.86 -9.00 -16.53
CA GLU A 295 -13.55 -8.37 -16.34
C GLU A 295 -12.89 -8.83 -15.02
N ALA A 296 -13.64 -8.86 -13.92
CA ALA A 296 -13.14 -9.35 -12.63
C ALA A 296 -12.77 -10.85 -12.67
N PHE A 297 -13.56 -11.68 -13.36
CA PHE A 297 -13.26 -13.10 -13.57
C PHE A 297 -12.02 -13.29 -14.45
N LYS A 298 -11.91 -12.56 -15.57
CA LYS A 298 -10.69 -12.58 -16.42
C LYS A 298 -9.45 -12.23 -15.60
N GLN A 299 -9.55 -11.21 -14.76
CA GLN A 299 -8.47 -10.79 -13.86
C GLN A 299 -8.13 -11.89 -12.83
N ALA A 300 -9.14 -12.51 -12.21
CA ALA A 300 -8.96 -13.60 -11.26
C ALA A 300 -8.36 -14.87 -11.89
N TRP A 301 -8.70 -15.20 -13.13
CA TRP A 301 -8.08 -16.32 -13.85
C TRP A 301 -6.57 -16.11 -14.06
N VAL A 302 -6.15 -14.88 -14.39
CA VAL A 302 -4.71 -14.55 -14.49
C VAL A 302 -4.01 -14.74 -13.14
N TYR A 303 -4.68 -14.41 -12.03
CA TYR A 303 -4.12 -14.65 -10.69
C TYR A 303 -4.03 -16.12 -10.35
N SER A 304 -5.08 -16.88 -10.63
CA SER A 304 -5.12 -18.32 -10.36
C SER A 304 -3.99 -19.04 -11.09
N ASP A 305 -3.81 -18.75 -12.39
CA ASP A 305 -2.73 -19.31 -13.20
C ASP A 305 -1.34 -18.90 -12.67
N TYR A 306 -1.16 -17.62 -12.32
CA TYR A 306 0.14 -17.12 -11.86
C TYR A 306 0.54 -17.64 -10.47
N PHE A 307 -0.40 -17.68 -9.52
CA PHE A 307 -0.15 -18.07 -8.14
C PHE A 307 -0.46 -19.54 -7.84
N HIS A 308 -0.98 -20.27 -8.84
CA HIS A 308 -1.39 -21.68 -8.75
C HIS A 308 -2.32 -21.95 -7.56
N MET A 309 -3.36 -21.13 -7.41
CA MET A 309 -4.30 -21.22 -6.30
C MET A 309 -5.69 -20.66 -6.65
N GLU A 310 -6.70 -21.09 -5.90
CA GLU A 310 -8.04 -20.52 -6.00
C GLU A 310 -8.06 -19.03 -5.59
N ILE A 311 -8.86 -18.25 -6.31
CA ILE A 311 -8.99 -16.80 -6.07
C ILE A 311 -10.40 -16.48 -5.62
N CYS A 312 -10.52 -15.82 -4.46
CA CYS A 312 -11.79 -15.32 -3.95
C CYS A 312 -12.05 -13.90 -4.47
N ILE A 313 -13.00 -13.73 -5.38
CA ILE A 313 -13.54 -12.43 -5.73
C ILE A 313 -14.51 -12.02 -4.61
N VAL A 314 -14.23 -10.93 -3.91
CA VAL A 314 -15.08 -10.40 -2.84
C VAL A 314 -15.74 -9.12 -3.32
N ASN A 315 -17.05 -9.15 -3.54
CA ASN A 315 -17.80 -8.02 -4.03
C ASN A 315 -18.66 -7.39 -2.92
N PHE A 316 -18.30 -6.17 -2.52
CA PHE A 316 -19.03 -5.39 -1.52
C PHE A 316 -20.18 -4.63 -2.17
N LEU A 317 -21.40 -4.81 -1.66
CA LEU A 317 -22.64 -4.30 -2.24
C LEU A 317 -23.53 -3.64 -1.17
N PRO A 318 -24.22 -2.53 -1.45
CA PRO A 318 -25.23 -2.01 -0.54
C PRO A 318 -26.47 -2.94 -0.47
N ASN A 319 -27.15 -2.97 0.69
CA ASN A 319 -28.33 -3.79 1.07
C ASN A 319 -29.61 -3.70 0.16
N SER A 320 -29.48 -3.49 -1.14
CA SER A 320 -30.64 -3.23 -2.02
C SER A 320 -30.48 -3.75 -3.45
N HIS A 321 -29.58 -4.70 -3.70
CA HIS A 321 -29.37 -5.23 -5.05
C HIS A 321 -30.07 -6.57 -5.24
N ASP A 322 -30.95 -6.62 -6.25
CA ASP A 322 -31.57 -7.85 -6.73
C ASP A 322 -30.53 -8.79 -7.34
N ASN A 323 -30.79 -10.10 -7.22
CA ASN A 323 -30.03 -11.24 -7.75
C ASN A 323 -29.08 -10.90 -8.91
N LEU A 324 -27.79 -10.98 -8.64
CA LEU A 324 -26.74 -10.85 -9.65
C LEU A 324 -26.84 -12.01 -10.65
N ASN A 325 -26.87 -11.69 -11.95
CA ASN A 325 -26.65 -12.69 -12.99
C ASN A 325 -25.15 -12.99 -13.05
N ILE A 326 -24.76 -14.12 -12.47
CA ILE A 326 -23.36 -14.51 -12.32
C ILE A 326 -23.01 -15.53 -13.41
N PRO A 327 -21.84 -15.41 -14.06
CA PRO A 327 -21.37 -16.44 -14.98
C PRO A 327 -21.30 -17.81 -14.29
N TYR A 328 -21.79 -18.85 -14.95
CA TYR A 328 -21.80 -20.22 -14.42
C TYR A 328 -20.39 -20.79 -14.25
N ASP A 329 -20.19 -21.47 -13.13
CA ASP A 329 -19.17 -22.48 -12.79
C ASP A 329 -17.70 -22.14 -13.17
N THR A 330 -16.94 -21.71 -12.16
CA THR A 330 -15.50 -21.46 -12.28
C THR A 330 -14.76 -22.26 -11.22
N HIS A 331 -14.25 -23.43 -11.59
CA HIS A 331 -13.61 -24.39 -10.68
C HIS A 331 -12.44 -23.83 -9.86
N ASP A 332 -11.85 -22.69 -10.26
CA ASP A 332 -10.70 -22.08 -9.58
C ASP A 332 -10.98 -20.65 -9.05
N ILE A 333 -12.24 -20.21 -9.06
CA ILE A 333 -12.63 -18.88 -8.60
C ILE A 333 -13.87 -18.97 -7.70
N VAL A 334 -13.75 -18.43 -6.49
CA VAL A 334 -14.87 -18.28 -5.55
C VAL A 334 -15.44 -16.89 -5.65
N LEU A 335 -16.76 -16.77 -5.80
CA LEU A 335 -17.41 -15.48 -5.68
C LEU A 335 -18.10 -15.35 -4.32
N ILE A 336 -17.68 -14.33 -3.57
CA ILE A 336 -18.19 -13.97 -2.26
C ILE A 336 -18.87 -12.62 -2.38
N SER A 337 -20.18 -12.59 -2.14
CA SER A 337 -20.97 -11.37 -2.02
C SER A 337 -20.98 -10.93 -0.57
N VAL A 338 -20.65 -9.65 -0.35
CA VAL A 338 -20.69 -9.04 0.98
C VAL A 338 -21.64 -7.84 0.92
N GLU A 339 -22.88 -8.07 1.33
CA GLU A 339 -23.85 -6.98 1.46
C GLU A 339 -23.53 -6.15 2.70
N HIS A 340 -23.71 -4.84 2.63
CA HIS A 340 -23.48 -3.95 3.75
C HIS A 340 -24.58 -2.90 3.90
N ASN A 341 -24.83 -2.48 5.15
CA ASN A 341 -25.67 -1.33 5.40
C ASN A 341 -24.95 -0.02 5.03
N TYR A 342 -25.72 1.08 4.99
CA TYR A 342 -25.22 2.41 4.64
C TYR A 342 -24.03 2.86 5.51
N GLU A 343 -24.00 2.46 6.78
CA GLU A 343 -22.96 2.85 7.74
C GLU A 343 -21.76 1.90 7.73
N CYS A 344 -21.77 0.82 6.95
CA CYS A 344 -20.75 -0.24 6.96
C CYS A 344 -20.51 -0.85 8.37
N THR A 345 -21.54 -0.88 9.21
CA THR A 345 -21.53 -1.48 10.56
C THR A 345 -22.11 -2.90 10.60
N LYS A 346 -22.76 -3.31 9.51
CA LYS A 346 -23.31 -4.66 9.32
C LYS A 346 -22.90 -5.17 7.95
N PHE A 347 -22.41 -6.41 7.91
CA PHE A 347 -22.10 -7.13 6.69
C PHE A 347 -22.85 -8.46 6.64
N ALA A 348 -23.45 -8.81 5.51
CA ALA A 348 -24.02 -10.13 5.24
C ALA A 348 -23.19 -10.81 4.16
N ILE A 349 -22.54 -11.92 4.51
CA ILE A 349 -21.64 -12.66 3.63
C ILE A 349 -22.39 -13.86 3.06
N GLN A 350 -22.36 -13.99 1.75
CA GLN A 350 -22.91 -15.10 0.99
C GLN A 350 -21.92 -15.51 -0.09
N SER A 351 -21.88 -16.78 -0.46
CA SER A 351 -21.17 -17.20 -1.67
C SER A 351 -22.16 -17.80 -2.63
N GLN A 352 -21.96 -17.52 -3.91
CA GLN A 352 -22.79 -18.09 -4.96
C GLN A 352 -22.17 -19.35 -5.59
N THR A 353 -20.86 -19.55 -5.45
CA THR A 353 -20.16 -20.70 -6.02
C THR A 353 -19.92 -21.82 -5.02
N HIS A 354 -20.07 -21.55 -3.73
CA HIS A 354 -19.94 -22.53 -2.64
C HIS A 354 -21.17 -22.46 -1.73
N GLU A 355 -21.59 -23.61 -1.20
CA GLU A 355 -22.70 -23.70 -0.23
C GLU A 355 -22.27 -23.13 1.14
N TYR A 356 -22.28 -21.82 1.28
CA TYR A 356 -22.18 -21.17 2.59
C TYR A 356 -23.57 -20.70 3.03
N GLN A 357 -23.93 -21.02 4.27
CA GLN A 357 -25.06 -20.35 4.92
C GLN A 357 -24.74 -18.86 5.03
N GLU A 358 -25.75 -18.01 4.80
CA GLU A 358 -25.63 -16.57 5.00
C GLU A 358 -25.08 -16.26 6.39
N ARG A 359 -24.05 -15.42 6.46
CA ARG A 359 -23.39 -15.04 7.72
C ARG A 359 -23.51 -13.57 7.96
N ILE A 360 -24.01 -13.20 9.14
CA ILE A 360 -24.15 -11.80 9.53
C ILE A 360 -23.01 -11.41 10.47
N VAL A 361 -22.26 -10.41 10.07
CA VAL A 361 -21.22 -9.75 10.86
C VAL A 361 -21.72 -8.40 11.32
N MET A 362 -21.63 -8.16 12.63
CA MET A 362 -21.92 -6.88 13.28
C MET A 362 -20.63 -6.36 13.91
N ILE A 363 -20.36 -5.07 13.78
CA ILE A 363 -19.18 -4.37 14.34
C ILE A 363 -19.54 -3.66 15.64
#